data_AF-A0A7C6FTS3-F1
#
_entry.id   AF-A0A7C6FTS3-F1
#
_cell.length_a   1.000
_cell.length_b   1.000
_cell.length_c   1.000
_cell.angle_alpha   90.00
_cell.angle_beta   90.00
_cell.angle_gamma   90.00
#
_symmetry.space_group_name_H-M   'P 1'
#
loop_
_entity.id
_entity.type
_entity.pdbx_description
1 polymer ?
#
loop_
_entity_poly.entity_id
_entity_poly.type
_entity_poly.pdbx_seq_one_letter_code
_entity_poly.pdbx_strand_id
1 'polypeptide(L)'
;MNGLTEYAAKTPFFLVDIPSLRRRLEKMRVLAAGCDCAVLLAPIEVPPFLLPYFRGYVDGTAAKTLEEARLGRAHLGGITHLAAAAYRGEDMGEIAALCSHVSFGSVGQVEKHRAALATWGVETGLTVSPDKLRYPGELDAGLLREHGISGLRLTFCAASVLDGWRALEVWGKRALKAVRWLSFGRGFSLCGDEERAAFCAKALREIKERCGAALFIETGHEAAQGEVHLLCTVLDILPGAPPRAVLDTAVPAAYPKIRPLIHGAGYPSEKPYNLRLMGMTGAPGDVFGDYSFDRPLEIGQRLLLRDVAPFAAAQSGRGQMHLPFLLTEEL
;
A
#
# COMPACT_ATOMS: atom_id res chain seq x y z
N MET A 1 14.68 -9.17 -29.26
CA MET A 1 13.63 -8.75 -30.25
C MET A 1 12.61 -9.84 -30.63
N ASN A 2 12.86 -11.15 -30.45
CA ASN A 2 11.89 -12.19 -30.90
C ASN A 2 10.79 -12.59 -29.89
N GLY A 3 10.94 -12.34 -28.58
CA GLY A 3 9.88 -12.66 -27.60
C GLY A 3 8.74 -11.63 -27.58
N LEU A 4 9.02 -10.42 -28.03
CA LEU A 4 8.11 -9.29 -27.93
C LEU A 4 6.88 -9.39 -28.81
N THR A 5 7.08 -9.84 -30.04
CA THR A 5 6.05 -9.95 -31.05
C THR A 5 5.07 -11.09 -30.76
N GLU A 6 5.52 -12.12 -30.03
CA GLU A 6 4.69 -13.26 -29.63
C GLU A 6 3.84 -12.96 -28.39
N TYR A 7 4.39 -12.29 -27.36
CA TYR A 7 3.63 -11.88 -26.18
C TYR A 7 2.72 -10.69 -26.45
N ALA A 8 3.16 -9.72 -27.26
CA ALA A 8 2.29 -8.66 -27.73
C ALA A 8 1.14 -9.16 -28.62
N ALA A 9 1.08 -10.46 -28.99
CA ALA A 9 -0.04 -11.02 -29.74
C ALA A 9 -1.23 -11.45 -28.86
N LYS A 10 -1.03 -11.78 -27.58
CA LYS A 10 -2.08 -12.36 -26.71
C LYS A 10 -2.37 -11.48 -25.49
N THR A 11 -3.56 -10.90 -25.44
CA THR A 11 -4.12 -10.23 -24.26
C THR A 11 -5.00 -11.18 -23.45
N PRO A 12 -5.26 -10.88 -22.16
CA PRO A 12 -4.71 -9.75 -21.40
C PRO A 12 -3.38 -10.08 -20.72
N PHE A 13 -2.57 -9.04 -20.45
CA PHE A 13 -1.34 -9.16 -19.68
C PHE A 13 -1.00 -7.87 -18.95
N PHE A 14 -0.24 -7.97 -17.86
CA PHE A 14 0.30 -6.79 -17.20
C PHE A 14 1.61 -6.35 -17.84
N LEU A 15 1.74 -5.06 -18.12
CA LEU A 15 2.99 -4.42 -18.49
C LEU A 15 3.56 -3.73 -17.26
N VAL A 16 4.86 -3.92 -17.00
CA VAL A 16 5.52 -3.34 -15.82
C VAL A 16 6.76 -2.56 -16.20
N ASP A 17 6.77 -1.26 -15.89
CA ASP A 17 7.92 -0.39 -16.14
C ASP A 17 8.94 -0.44 -14.99
N ILE A 18 9.86 -1.40 -15.05
CA ILE A 18 10.86 -1.59 -13.98
C ILE A 18 11.88 -0.45 -13.91
N PRO A 19 12.43 0.10 -15.02
CA PRO A 19 13.31 1.26 -14.94
C PRO A 19 12.63 2.47 -14.27
N SER A 20 11.35 2.73 -14.56
CA SER A 20 10.59 3.79 -13.89
C SER A 20 10.33 3.48 -12.41
N LEU A 21 9.97 2.24 -12.08
CA LEU A 21 9.87 1.77 -10.69
C LEU A 21 11.17 2.01 -9.92
N ARG A 22 12.33 1.60 -10.45
CA ARG A 22 13.64 1.79 -9.79
C ARG A 22 13.93 3.27 -9.53
N ARG A 23 13.75 4.14 -10.54
CA ARG A 23 13.96 5.59 -10.38
C ARG A 23 13.08 6.18 -9.28
N ARG A 24 11.82 5.74 -9.19
CA ARG A 24 10.90 6.15 -8.13
C ARG A 24 11.38 5.69 -6.76
N LEU A 25 11.77 4.43 -6.62
CA LEU A 25 12.28 3.86 -5.38
C LEU A 25 13.59 4.52 -4.93
N GLU A 26 14.47 4.87 -5.87
CA GLU A 26 15.69 5.65 -5.61
C GLU A 26 15.38 7.03 -5.04
N LYS A 27 14.46 7.77 -5.67
CA LYS A 27 14.02 9.09 -5.16
C LYS A 27 13.46 8.98 -3.74
N MET A 28 12.57 8.01 -3.50
CA MET A 28 12.01 7.74 -2.17
C MET A 28 13.12 7.45 -1.15
N ARG A 29 14.07 6.58 -1.49
CA ARG A 29 15.16 6.19 -0.61
C ARG A 29 16.06 7.38 -0.25
N VAL A 30 16.39 8.23 -1.22
CA VAL A 30 17.18 9.46 -1.00
C VAL A 30 16.45 10.41 -0.04
N LEU A 31 15.15 10.64 -0.26
CA LEU A 31 14.36 11.48 0.63
C LEU A 31 14.27 10.90 2.05
N ALA A 32 14.01 9.59 2.18
CA ALA A 32 13.89 8.92 3.45
C ALA A 32 15.20 8.99 4.27
N ALA A 33 16.34 8.74 3.62
CA ALA A 33 17.65 8.87 4.24
C ALA A 33 17.91 10.30 4.74
N GLY A 34 17.52 11.32 3.97
CA GLY A 34 17.61 12.72 4.38
C GLY A 34 16.68 13.11 5.55
N CYS A 35 15.69 12.27 5.87
CA CYS A 35 14.76 12.47 6.99
C CYS A 35 15.11 11.64 8.24
N ASP A 36 16.15 10.80 8.19
CA ASP A 36 16.43 9.76 9.21
C ASP A 36 15.16 8.98 9.62
N CYS A 37 14.45 8.52 8.60
CA CYS A 37 13.18 7.82 8.69
C CYS A 37 13.22 6.52 7.89
N ALA A 38 12.79 5.42 8.52
CA ALA A 38 12.68 4.12 7.90
C ALA A 38 11.36 3.99 7.11
N VAL A 39 11.41 3.37 5.94
CA VAL A 39 10.26 3.11 5.07
C VAL A 39 9.91 1.63 5.13
N LEU A 40 8.66 1.30 5.46
CA LEU A 40 8.14 -0.06 5.51
C LEU A 40 7.13 -0.30 4.39
N LEU A 41 7.26 -1.38 3.62
CA LEU A 41 6.33 -1.71 2.54
C LEU A 41 5.17 -2.59 3.04
N ALA A 42 3.94 -2.27 2.64
CA ALA A 42 2.78 -3.12 2.77
C ALA A 42 2.70 -4.11 1.60
N PRO A 43 3.07 -5.39 1.79
CA PRO A 43 3.33 -6.30 0.67
C PRO A 43 2.07 -6.72 -0.08
N ILE A 44 0.89 -6.63 0.54
CA ILE A 44 -0.40 -6.96 -0.11
C ILE A 44 -0.82 -5.92 -1.16
N GLU A 45 -0.26 -4.71 -1.11
CA GLU A 45 -0.61 -3.63 -2.05
C GLU A 45 0.23 -3.64 -3.32
N VAL A 46 1.20 -4.57 -3.41
CA VAL A 46 2.10 -4.72 -4.54
C VAL A 46 2.06 -6.18 -5.02
N PRO A 47 2.13 -6.44 -6.33
CA PRO A 47 2.26 -7.81 -6.82
C PRO A 47 3.44 -8.55 -6.17
N PRO A 48 3.25 -9.78 -5.64
CA PRO A 48 4.30 -10.48 -4.91
C PRO A 48 5.62 -10.65 -5.67
N PHE A 49 5.57 -10.85 -6.99
CA PHE A 49 6.77 -10.97 -7.82
C PHE A 49 7.58 -9.66 -7.91
N LEU A 50 6.97 -8.50 -7.60
CA LEU A 50 7.68 -7.22 -7.54
C LEU A 50 8.38 -7.00 -6.19
N LEU A 51 7.99 -7.69 -5.12
CA LEU A 51 8.60 -7.49 -3.80
C LEU A 51 10.14 -7.56 -3.81
N PRO A 52 10.81 -8.48 -4.53
CA PRO A 52 12.27 -8.47 -4.65
C PRO A 52 12.86 -7.17 -5.20
N TYR A 53 12.14 -6.42 -6.04
CA TYR A 53 12.59 -5.13 -6.60
C TYR A 53 12.56 -3.99 -5.57
N PHE A 54 11.82 -4.15 -4.47
CA PHE A 54 11.80 -3.17 -3.37
C PHE A 54 12.94 -3.39 -2.38
N ARG A 55 13.57 -4.57 -2.41
CA ARG A 55 14.65 -4.91 -1.49
C ARG A 55 15.83 -3.96 -1.69
N GLY A 56 16.26 -3.32 -0.60
CA GLY A 56 17.33 -2.31 -0.61
C GLY A 56 16.84 -0.87 -0.76
N TYR A 57 15.58 -0.66 -1.16
CA TYR A 57 14.95 0.67 -1.21
C TYR A 57 14.03 0.94 -0.01
N VAL A 58 13.45 -0.12 0.56
CA VAL A 58 12.70 -0.08 1.82
C VAL A 58 13.48 -0.75 2.94
N ASP A 59 13.20 -0.36 4.19
CA ASP A 59 13.87 -0.86 5.39
C ASP A 59 13.15 -2.08 5.99
N GLY A 60 11.97 -2.44 5.46
CA GLY A 60 11.21 -3.57 5.96
C GLY A 60 9.76 -3.65 5.50
N THR A 61 8.95 -4.29 6.33
CA THR A 61 7.56 -4.68 6.08
C THR A 61 6.63 -4.02 7.08
N ALA A 62 5.52 -3.46 6.59
CA ALA A 62 4.36 -3.04 7.35
C ALA A 62 3.22 -4.04 7.11
N ALA A 63 3.08 -5.01 8.01
CA ALA A 63 2.13 -6.11 7.90
C ALA A 63 0.87 -5.86 8.74
N LYS A 64 -0.28 -6.28 8.21
CA LYS A 64 -1.57 -6.29 8.92
C LYS A 64 -2.04 -7.71 9.27
N THR A 65 -1.42 -8.72 8.67
CA THR A 65 -1.70 -10.13 8.90
C THR A 65 -0.40 -10.91 9.05
N LEU A 66 -0.48 -12.11 9.62
CA LEU A 66 0.68 -12.99 9.73
C LEU A 66 1.19 -13.46 8.36
N GLU A 67 0.28 -13.62 7.38
CA GLU A 67 0.64 -13.93 5.99
C GLU A 67 1.45 -12.80 5.36
N GLU A 68 1.06 -11.54 5.55
CA GLU A 68 1.84 -10.39 5.10
C GLU A 68 3.22 -10.33 5.78
N ALA A 69 3.30 -10.65 7.08
CA ALA A 69 4.57 -10.70 7.80
C ALA A 69 5.50 -11.78 7.24
N ARG A 70 4.98 -12.98 6.95
CA ARG A 70 5.74 -14.06 6.28
C ARG A 70 6.24 -13.62 4.91
N LEU A 71 5.35 -13.05 4.10
CA LEU A 71 5.66 -12.62 2.74
C LEU A 71 6.74 -11.53 2.72
N GLY A 72 6.58 -10.51 3.56
CA GLY A 72 7.57 -9.45 3.71
C GLY A 72 8.91 -9.96 4.23
N ARG A 73 8.91 -10.84 5.24
CA ARG A 73 10.15 -11.45 5.75
C ARG A 73 10.89 -12.25 4.68
N ALA A 74 10.18 -12.98 3.83
CA ALA A 74 10.76 -13.81 2.78
C ALA A 74 11.39 -12.99 1.65
N HIS A 75 10.76 -11.88 1.23
CA HIS A 75 11.20 -11.12 0.05
C HIS A 75 11.97 -9.83 0.37
N LEU A 76 11.59 -9.11 1.42
CA LEU A 76 12.16 -7.81 1.79
C LEU A 76 13.22 -7.96 2.88
N GLY A 77 12.99 -8.88 3.83
CA GLY A 77 13.78 -8.99 5.04
C GLY A 77 13.64 -7.74 5.91
N GLY A 78 14.72 -7.37 6.61
CA GLY A 78 14.75 -6.14 7.40
C GLY A 78 13.76 -6.14 8.58
N ILE A 79 13.24 -4.94 8.88
CA ILE A 79 12.31 -4.70 9.99
C ILE A 79 10.94 -5.24 9.62
N THR A 80 10.25 -5.92 10.53
CA THR A 80 8.84 -6.30 10.32
C THR A 80 7.98 -5.70 11.42
N HIS A 81 7.11 -4.75 11.06
CA HIS A 81 6.07 -4.20 11.93
C HIS A 81 4.77 -4.94 11.64
N LEU A 82 4.23 -5.63 12.64
CA LEU A 82 2.89 -6.20 12.56
C LEU A 82 1.91 -5.33 13.36
N ALA A 83 0.81 -4.93 12.73
CA ALA A 83 -0.24 -4.13 13.36
C ALA A 83 -1.63 -4.69 13.04
N ALA A 84 -2.31 -5.21 14.06
CA ALA A 84 -3.67 -5.74 13.97
C ALA A 84 -4.51 -5.23 15.14
N ALA A 85 -5.85 -5.31 14.99
CA ALA A 85 -6.79 -4.92 16.03
C ALA A 85 -6.64 -5.79 17.29
N ALA A 86 -6.41 -7.10 17.11
CA ALA A 86 -6.17 -8.07 18.15
C ALA A 86 -5.39 -9.26 17.59
N TYR A 87 -4.78 -10.02 18.49
CA TYR A 87 -3.99 -11.20 18.15
C TYR A 87 -4.47 -12.43 18.91
N ARG A 88 -4.21 -13.60 18.33
CA ARG A 88 -4.46 -14.89 18.99
C ARG A 88 -3.24 -15.29 19.79
N GLY A 89 -3.45 -15.94 20.93
CA GLY A 89 -2.35 -16.43 21.76
C GLY A 89 -1.49 -17.48 21.06
N GLU A 90 -2.14 -18.36 20.29
CA GLU A 90 -1.49 -19.42 19.51
C GLU A 90 -0.51 -18.89 18.44
N ASP A 91 -0.73 -17.69 17.92
CA ASP A 91 0.12 -17.08 16.88
C ASP A 91 1.38 -16.40 17.47
N MET A 92 1.47 -16.20 18.79
CA MET A 92 2.52 -15.38 19.41
C MET A 92 3.93 -15.89 19.17
N GLY A 93 4.13 -17.21 19.16
CA GLY A 93 5.44 -17.80 18.90
C GLY A 93 5.95 -17.48 17.50
N GLU A 94 5.05 -17.52 16.51
CA GLU A 94 5.40 -17.19 15.13
C GLU A 94 5.55 -15.68 14.93
N ILE A 95 4.65 -14.88 15.51
CA ILE A 95 4.77 -13.41 15.51
C ILE A 95 6.13 -12.99 16.09
N ALA A 96 6.54 -13.59 17.21
CA ALA A 96 7.82 -13.31 17.86
C ALA A 96 9.03 -13.66 16.98
N ALA A 97 8.95 -14.75 16.20
CA ALA A 97 10.02 -15.16 15.30
C ALA A 97 10.14 -14.28 14.04
N LEU A 98 9.02 -13.72 13.56
CA LEU A 98 8.96 -12.95 12.32
C LEU A 98 9.11 -11.43 12.53
N CYS A 99 8.56 -10.90 13.62
CA CYS A 99 8.33 -9.46 13.79
C CYS A 99 9.41 -8.81 14.64
N SER A 100 9.85 -7.62 14.24
CA SER A 100 10.70 -6.77 15.06
C SER A 100 9.88 -5.87 15.98
N HIS A 101 8.69 -5.46 15.52
CA HIS A 101 7.77 -4.65 16.30
C HIS A 101 6.34 -5.15 16.13
N VAL A 102 5.55 -5.06 17.21
CA VAL A 102 4.13 -5.39 17.21
C VAL A 102 3.35 -4.22 17.80
N SER A 103 2.42 -3.67 17.02
CA SER A 103 1.49 -2.63 17.49
C SER A 103 0.15 -3.25 17.88
N PHE A 104 -0.30 -2.99 19.09
CA PHE A 104 -1.57 -3.48 19.62
C PHE A 104 -2.68 -2.43 19.51
N GLY A 105 -3.93 -2.88 19.38
CA GLY A 105 -5.10 -1.98 19.38
C GLY A 105 -5.47 -1.43 20.77
N SER A 106 -5.04 -2.10 21.85
CA SER A 106 -5.39 -1.74 23.23
C SER A 106 -4.35 -2.21 24.23
N VAL A 107 -4.34 -1.59 25.42
CA VAL A 107 -3.50 -1.99 26.56
C VAL A 107 -3.80 -3.41 27.01
N GLY A 108 -5.07 -3.83 27.05
CA GLY A 108 -5.42 -5.21 27.44
C GLY A 108 -4.82 -6.28 26.51
N GLN A 109 -4.64 -5.97 25.22
CA GLN A 109 -3.92 -6.87 24.31
C GLN A 109 -2.40 -6.87 24.59
N VAL A 110 -1.82 -5.72 24.94
CA VAL A 110 -0.42 -5.62 25.38
C VAL A 110 -0.20 -6.50 26.62
N GLU A 111 -1.01 -6.34 27.66
CA GLU A 111 -0.88 -7.12 28.90
C GLU A 111 -0.96 -8.61 28.66
N LYS A 112 -1.90 -9.04 27.80
CA LYS A 112 -2.12 -10.44 27.47
C LYS A 112 -0.94 -11.08 26.72
N HIS A 113 -0.24 -10.31 25.88
CA HIS A 113 0.67 -10.88 24.88
C HIS A 113 2.14 -10.45 25.01
N ARG A 114 2.45 -9.32 25.67
CA ARG A 114 3.82 -8.75 25.72
C ARG A 114 4.85 -9.71 26.30
N ALA A 115 4.47 -10.56 27.25
CA ALA A 115 5.39 -11.49 27.89
C ALA A 115 5.97 -12.52 26.91
N ALA A 116 5.16 -12.97 25.94
CA ALA A 116 5.60 -13.90 24.90
C ALA A 116 6.54 -13.24 23.87
N LEU A 117 6.41 -11.93 23.68
CA LEU A 117 7.20 -11.14 22.74
C LEU A 117 8.54 -10.66 23.35
N ALA A 118 8.53 -10.34 24.64
CA ALA A 118 9.68 -9.78 25.33
C ALA A 118 10.91 -10.71 25.33
N THR A 119 10.69 -12.02 25.41
CA THR A 119 11.77 -13.03 25.38
C THR A 119 12.51 -13.07 24.06
N TRP A 120 11.92 -12.54 22.99
CA TRP A 120 12.49 -12.44 21.65
C TRP A 120 13.03 -11.04 21.33
N GLY A 121 12.93 -10.09 22.29
CA GLY A 121 13.35 -8.70 22.08
C GLY A 121 12.43 -7.92 21.13
N VAL A 122 11.19 -8.36 20.93
CA VAL A 122 10.23 -7.68 20.06
C VAL A 122 9.72 -6.40 20.72
N GLU A 123 9.81 -5.30 19.98
CA GLU A 123 9.36 -3.99 20.42
C GLU A 123 7.82 -3.90 20.44
N THR A 124 7.26 -3.50 21.57
CA THR A 124 5.80 -3.46 21.77
C THR A 124 5.28 -2.03 21.63
N GLY A 125 4.26 -1.83 20.79
CA GLY A 125 3.67 -0.51 20.54
C GLY A 125 2.16 -0.47 20.72
N LEU A 126 1.61 0.75 20.77
CA LEU A 126 0.16 1.00 20.77
C LEU A 126 -0.27 1.71 19.49
N THR A 127 -1.36 1.25 18.89
CA THR A 127 -2.00 1.91 17.76
C THR A 127 -2.86 3.06 18.25
N VAL A 128 -2.62 4.26 17.70
CA VAL A 128 -3.28 5.51 18.08
C VAL A 128 -4.04 6.06 16.88
N SER A 129 -5.36 6.04 16.99
CA SER A 129 -6.25 6.64 16.00
C SER A 129 -6.51 8.12 16.30
N PRO A 130 -7.03 8.89 15.32
CA PRO A 130 -7.50 10.25 15.56
C PRO A 130 -8.45 10.38 16.76
N ASP A 131 -9.33 9.40 16.96
CA ASP A 131 -10.29 9.42 18.09
C ASP A 131 -9.59 9.21 19.43
N LYS A 132 -8.57 8.34 19.50
CA LYS A 132 -7.77 8.15 20.71
C LYS A 132 -6.99 9.40 21.11
N LEU A 133 -6.55 10.22 20.15
CA LEU A 133 -5.90 11.50 20.47
C LEU A 133 -6.86 12.51 21.11
N ARG A 134 -8.18 12.39 20.91
CA ARG A 134 -9.16 13.25 21.57
C ARG A 134 -9.36 12.91 23.06
N TYR A 135 -8.96 11.70 23.47
CA TYR A 135 -9.10 11.19 24.84
C TYR A 135 -7.75 10.64 25.34
N PRO A 136 -6.78 11.51 25.69
CA PRO A 136 -5.37 11.14 25.83
C PRO A 136 -5.02 10.30 27.06
N GLY A 137 -6.00 9.80 27.83
CA GLY A 137 -5.75 8.98 29.03
C GLY A 137 -4.90 7.74 28.75
N GLU A 138 -4.98 7.17 27.54
CA GLU A 138 -4.17 6.04 27.08
C GLU A 138 -2.74 6.41 26.63
N LEU A 139 -2.40 7.71 26.59
CA LEU A 139 -1.10 8.23 26.15
C LEU A 139 -0.33 8.88 27.31
N ASP A 140 -0.58 8.41 28.54
CA ASP A 140 0.21 8.80 29.70
C ASP A 140 1.54 8.04 29.74
N ALA A 141 2.63 8.75 30.04
CA ALA A 141 3.98 8.17 30.07
C ALA A 141 4.16 7.11 31.18
N GLY A 142 3.42 7.22 32.29
CA GLY A 142 3.41 6.22 33.35
C GLY A 142 2.77 4.93 32.87
N LEU A 143 1.59 5.03 32.26
CA LEU A 143 0.87 3.90 31.67
C LEU A 143 1.71 3.19 30.59
N LEU A 144 2.35 3.94 29.68
CA LEU A 144 3.21 3.33 28.66
C LEU A 144 4.35 2.50 29.29
N ARG A 145 5.00 3.04 30.33
CA ARG A 145 6.10 2.34 31.02
C ARG A 145 5.62 1.12 31.79
N GLU A 146 4.49 1.25 32.49
CA GLU A 146 3.88 0.16 33.26
C GLU A 146 3.62 -1.07 32.39
N HIS A 147 3.10 -0.87 31.17
CA HIS A 147 2.81 -1.95 30.25
C HIS A 147 3.95 -2.27 29.27
N GLY A 148 5.12 -1.63 29.41
CA GLY A 148 6.28 -1.87 28.56
C GLY A 148 6.07 -1.47 27.09
N ILE A 149 5.22 -0.47 26.84
CA ILE A 149 4.96 0.08 25.51
C ILE A 149 6.11 1.03 25.15
N SER A 150 6.88 0.66 24.13
CA SER A 150 8.08 1.38 23.69
C SER A 150 7.84 2.24 22.45
N GLY A 151 6.66 2.19 21.83
CA GLY A 151 6.36 3.02 20.67
C GLY A 151 4.89 3.19 20.35
N LEU A 152 4.63 4.09 19.42
CA LEU A 152 3.28 4.42 18.95
C LEU A 152 3.21 4.26 17.44
N ARG A 153 2.07 3.75 16.97
CA ARG A 153 1.73 3.70 15.55
C ARG A 153 0.48 4.51 15.29
N LEU A 154 0.61 5.59 14.53
CA LEU A 154 -0.48 6.51 14.23
C LEU A 154 -1.23 6.04 12.98
N THR A 155 -2.56 6.11 13.01
CA THR A 155 -3.42 5.73 11.87
C THR A 155 -4.10 6.96 11.26
N PHE A 156 -3.31 7.95 10.86
CA PHE A 156 -3.79 9.18 10.23
C PHE A 156 -3.64 9.07 8.72
N CYS A 157 -4.58 9.67 7.98
CA CYS A 157 -4.42 9.81 6.55
C CYS A 157 -3.55 11.04 6.23
N ALA A 158 -3.10 11.13 4.99
CA ALA A 158 -2.25 12.23 4.52
C ALA A 158 -2.86 13.63 4.74
N ALA A 159 -4.19 13.73 4.79
CA ALA A 159 -4.87 15.00 5.04
C ALA A 159 -4.81 15.46 6.52
N SER A 160 -4.60 14.55 7.48
CA SER A 160 -4.70 14.85 8.91
C SER A 160 -3.47 14.47 9.74
N VAL A 161 -2.42 13.91 9.14
CA VAL A 161 -1.21 13.47 9.86
C VAL A 161 -0.56 14.59 10.67
N LEU A 162 -0.54 15.82 10.14
CA LEU A 162 0.07 16.96 10.82
C LEU A 162 -0.76 17.43 12.01
N ASP A 163 -2.07 17.31 11.95
CA ASP A 163 -2.94 17.60 13.09
C ASP A 163 -2.76 16.54 14.18
N GLY A 164 -2.59 15.28 13.78
CA GLY A 164 -2.22 14.20 14.70
C GLY A 164 -0.87 14.45 15.39
N TRP A 165 0.14 14.85 14.63
CA TRP A 165 1.45 15.24 15.17
C TRP A 165 1.34 16.40 16.17
N ARG A 166 0.65 17.49 15.79
CA ARG A 166 0.43 18.66 16.68
C ARG A 166 -0.29 18.27 17.97
N ALA A 167 -1.29 17.39 17.88
CA ALA A 167 -1.98 16.89 19.06
C ALA A 167 -1.04 16.08 19.99
N LEU A 168 -0.13 15.28 19.43
CA LEU A 168 0.90 14.60 20.22
C LEU A 168 1.90 15.57 20.85
N GLU A 169 2.28 16.65 20.16
CA GLU A 169 3.19 17.67 20.73
C GLU A 169 2.58 18.39 21.93
N VAL A 170 1.25 18.57 21.95
CA VAL A 170 0.54 19.25 23.04
C VAL A 170 0.19 18.27 24.15
N TRP A 171 -0.56 17.21 23.82
CA TRP A 171 -1.16 16.31 24.81
C TRP A 171 -0.27 15.10 25.11
N GLY A 172 0.44 14.60 24.10
CA GLY A 172 1.29 13.41 24.17
C GLY A 172 2.75 13.68 24.50
N LYS A 173 3.16 14.92 24.81
CA LYS A 173 4.59 15.31 24.93
C LYS A 173 5.38 14.44 25.91
N ARG A 174 4.76 14.03 27.01
CA ARG A 174 5.41 13.14 28.00
C ARG A 174 5.54 11.71 27.45
N ALA A 175 4.51 11.20 26.78
CA ALA A 175 4.58 9.91 26.09
C ALA A 175 5.63 9.90 24.97
N LEU A 176 5.73 10.98 24.18
CA LEU A 176 6.75 11.12 23.14
C LEU A 176 8.19 11.00 23.68
N LYS A 177 8.43 11.42 24.92
CA LYS A 177 9.73 11.23 25.60
C LYS A 177 9.94 9.84 26.17
N ALA A 178 8.88 9.06 26.33
CA ALA A 178 8.94 7.70 26.88
C ALA A 178 9.10 6.64 25.78
N VAL A 179 8.77 6.97 24.54
CA VAL A 179 8.84 6.05 23.40
C VAL A 179 10.18 6.13 22.68
N ARG A 180 10.61 4.97 22.17
CA ARG A 180 11.82 4.78 21.38
C ARG A 180 11.55 4.87 19.88
N TRP A 181 10.30 4.64 19.46
CA TRP A 181 9.91 4.69 18.05
C TRP A 181 8.50 5.23 17.83
N LEU A 182 8.29 5.84 16.66
CA LEU A 182 7.02 6.39 16.21
C LEU A 182 6.80 6.03 14.74
N SER A 183 5.71 5.31 14.46
CA SER A 183 5.24 5.08 13.09
C SER A 183 4.11 6.04 12.76
N PHE A 184 4.21 6.71 11.61
CA PHE A 184 3.13 7.57 11.10
C PHE A 184 2.16 6.81 10.19
N GLY A 185 2.31 5.49 10.08
CA GLY A 185 1.56 4.70 9.10
C GLY A 185 1.72 5.31 7.70
N ARG A 186 0.59 5.45 7.00
CA ARG A 186 0.52 6.06 5.65
C ARG A 186 0.27 7.58 5.68
N GLY A 187 0.53 8.24 6.81
CA GLY A 187 0.29 9.67 6.95
C GLY A 187 1.22 10.53 6.09
N PHE A 188 2.43 10.06 5.82
CA PHE A 188 3.40 10.72 4.94
C PHE A 188 3.71 9.84 3.73
N SER A 189 3.82 10.46 2.55
CA SER A 189 4.30 9.79 1.34
C SER A 189 5.55 10.49 0.84
N LEU A 190 6.61 9.71 0.62
CA LEU A 190 7.83 10.15 -0.06
C LEU A 190 7.85 9.69 -1.54
N CYS A 191 6.76 9.09 -2.00
CA CYS A 191 6.52 8.70 -3.38
C CYS A 191 5.47 9.61 -4.03
N GLY A 192 5.52 9.73 -5.36
CA GLY A 192 4.50 10.42 -6.15
C GLY A 192 4.88 11.86 -6.52
N ASP A 193 3.95 12.77 -6.34
CA ASP A 193 4.08 14.20 -6.64
C ASP A 193 5.29 14.83 -5.92
N GLU A 194 6.15 15.54 -6.67
CA GLU A 194 7.42 16.05 -6.15
C GLU A 194 7.23 17.14 -5.09
N GLU A 195 6.24 18.02 -5.27
CA GLU A 195 5.93 19.07 -4.29
C GLU A 195 5.43 18.45 -2.98
N ARG A 196 4.53 17.48 -3.07
CA ARG A 196 4.01 16.75 -1.91
C ARG A 196 5.10 15.96 -1.20
N ALA A 197 5.95 15.24 -1.93
CA ALA A 197 7.04 14.48 -1.35
C ALA A 197 8.04 15.40 -0.64
N ALA A 198 8.39 16.55 -1.24
CA ALA A 198 9.25 17.55 -0.62
C ALA A 198 8.62 18.14 0.66
N PHE A 199 7.32 18.43 0.64
CA PHE A 199 6.57 18.86 1.82
C PHE A 199 6.60 17.82 2.94
N CYS A 200 6.34 16.54 2.62
CA CYS A 200 6.40 15.46 3.59
C CYS A 200 7.81 15.27 4.15
N ALA A 201 8.85 15.32 3.31
CA ALA A 201 10.24 15.22 3.75
C ALA A 201 10.66 16.39 4.66
N LYS A 202 10.20 17.61 4.38
CA LYS A 202 10.40 18.75 5.28
C LYS A 202 9.74 18.51 6.64
N ALA A 203 8.48 18.10 6.65
CA ALA A 203 7.75 17.82 7.89
C ALA A 203 8.41 16.70 8.71
N LEU A 204 8.85 15.60 8.06
CA LEU A 204 9.53 14.50 8.76
C LEU A 204 10.85 14.94 9.39
N ARG A 205 11.64 15.81 8.75
CA ARG A 205 12.86 16.39 9.34
C ARG A 205 12.55 17.23 10.58
N GLU A 206 11.57 18.13 10.48
CA GLU A 206 11.13 18.95 11.62
C GLU A 206 10.61 18.08 12.78
N ILE A 207 9.88 17.01 12.47
CA ILE A 207 9.42 16.02 13.46
C ILE A 207 10.62 15.33 14.09
N LYS A 208 11.57 14.83 13.29
CA LYS A 208 12.76 14.12 13.74
C LYS A 208 13.63 14.94 14.69
N GLU A 209 13.81 16.23 14.42
CA GLU A 209 14.54 17.15 15.30
C GLU A 209 13.85 17.31 16.67
N ARG A 210 12.52 17.16 16.72
CA ARG A 210 11.72 17.33 17.94
C ARG A 210 11.49 16.04 18.71
N CYS A 211 11.35 14.91 18.01
CA CYS A 211 11.25 13.59 18.63
C CYS A 211 12.55 12.79 18.43
N GLY A 212 13.27 12.53 19.52
CA GLY A 212 14.45 11.65 19.52
C GLY A 212 14.14 10.17 19.27
N ALA A 213 12.96 9.84 18.75
CA ALA A 213 12.52 8.49 18.45
C ALA A 213 12.96 8.06 17.04
N ALA A 214 13.07 6.76 16.82
CA ALA A 214 13.15 6.19 15.48
C ALA A 214 11.83 6.44 14.73
N LEU A 215 11.91 6.97 13.50
CA LEU A 215 10.72 7.29 12.71
C LEU A 215 10.47 6.23 11.66
N PHE A 216 9.20 5.85 11.53
CA PHE A 216 8.74 4.93 10.50
C PHE A 216 7.60 5.56 9.69
N ILE A 217 7.64 5.36 8.38
CA ILE A 217 6.49 5.56 7.50
C ILE A 217 6.19 4.27 6.76
N GLU A 218 4.94 4.11 6.37
CA GLU A 218 4.47 2.93 5.64
C GLU A 218 4.08 3.32 4.23
N THR A 219 4.53 2.54 3.25
CA THR A 219 4.18 2.70 1.85
C THR A 219 3.56 1.43 1.27
N GLY A 220 2.89 1.54 0.14
CA GLY A 220 2.25 0.41 -0.56
C GLY A 220 2.14 0.68 -2.05
N HIS A 221 0.90 0.73 -2.56
CA HIS A 221 0.61 1.01 -3.97
C HIS A 221 1.32 2.25 -4.50
N GLU A 222 1.42 3.32 -3.70
CA GLU A 222 2.02 4.59 -4.12
C GLU A 222 3.51 4.47 -4.53
N ALA A 223 4.22 3.47 -4.01
CA ALA A 223 5.59 3.19 -4.39
C ALA A 223 5.71 2.41 -5.71
N ALA A 224 4.61 1.83 -6.21
CA ALA A 224 4.50 1.21 -7.54
C ALA A 224 3.56 2.01 -8.48
N GLN A 225 3.14 3.20 -8.08
CA GLN A 225 2.10 3.94 -8.77
C GLN A 225 2.52 4.31 -10.19
N GLY A 226 1.67 3.98 -11.16
CA GLY A 226 1.91 4.26 -12.56
C GLY A 226 2.91 3.32 -13.21
N GLU A 227 3.41 2.30 -12.51
CA GLU A 227 4.43 1.39 -13.05
C GLU A 227 3.84 0.05 -13.51
N VAL A 228 2.63 -0.30 -13.07
CA VAL A 228 1.92 -1.52 -13.48
C VAL A 228 0.67 -1.15 -14.29
N HIS A 229 0.58 -1.69 -15.49
CA HIS A 229 -0.51 -1.46 -16.44
C HIS A 229 -1.09 -2.78 -16.91
N LEU A 230 -2.35 -2.79 -17.34
CA LEU A 230 -3.02 -3.96 -17.92
C LEU A 230 -3.38 -3.64 -19.35
N LEU A 231 -2.86 -4.43 -20.29
CA LEU A 231 -3.32 -4.41 -21.67
C LEU A 231 -4.40 -5.47 -21.83
N CYS A 232 -5.57 -5.06 -22.32
CA CYS A 232 -6.72 -5.93 -22.58
C CYS A 232 -7.31 -5.63 -23.97
N THR A 233 -8.20 -6.49 -24.43
CA THR A 233 -8.90 -6.38 -25.72
C THR A 233 -10.41 -6.31 -25.51
N VAL A 234 -11.08 -5.47 -26.29
CA VAL A 234 -12.55 -5.44 -26.40
C VAL A 234 -13.03 -6.69 -27.13
N LEU A 235 -13.77 -7.56 -26.44
CA LEU A 235 -14.33 -8.80 -26.99
C LEU A 235 -15.68 -8.58 -27.67
N ASP A 236 -16.50 -7.70 -27.12
CA ASP A 236 -17.86 -7.45 -27.62
C ASP A 236 -18.35 -6.05 -27.21
N ILE A 237 -19.34 -5.52 -27.93
CA ILE A 237 -20.03 -4.26 -27.62
C ILE A 237 -21.53 -4.51 -27.61
N LEU A 238 -22.09 -4.58 -26.40
CA LEU A 238 -23.50 -4.85 -26.17
C LEU A 238 -24.32 -3.55 -26.25
N PRO A 239 -25.51 -3.60 -26.88
CA PRO A 239 -26.41 -2.45 -26.90
C PRO A 239 -26.92 -2.10 -25.49
N GLY A 240 -27.29 -0.83 -25.31
CA GLY A 240 -27.81 -0.31 -24.03
C GLY A 240 -27.72 1.21 -23.95
N ALA A 241 -28.22 1.77 -22.84
CA ALA A 241 -28.09 3.19 -22.50
C ALA A 241 -27.44 3.32 -21.10
N PRO A 242 -26.10 3.44 -21.00
CA PRO A 242 -25.12 3.48 -22.09
C PRO A 242 -24.82 2.09 -22.69
N PRO A 243 -24.23 2.01 -23.91
CA PRO A 243 -23.70 0.76 -24.44
C PRO A 243 -22.59 0.21 -23.54
N ARG A 244 -22.30 -1.10 -23.64
CA ARG A 244 -21.33 -1.79 -22.79
C ARG A 244 -20.27 -2.47 -23.64
N ALA A 245 -18.99 -2.21 -23.39
CA ALA A 245 -17.90 -3.00 -23.98
C ALA A 245 -17.40 -4.04 -22.99
N VAL A 246 -17.34 -5.30 -23.44
CA VAL A 246 -16.85 -6.45 -22.68
C VAL A 246 -15.36 -6.61 -22.95
N LEU A 247 -14.55 -6.67 -21.90
CA LEU A 247 -13.10 -6.83 -21.99
C LEU A 247 -12.68 -8.28 -21.76
N ASP A 248 -11.56 -8.70 -22.34
CA ASP A 248 -10.93 -10.01 -22.12
C ASP A 248 -10.24 -10.15 -20.77
N THR A 249 -10.69 -9.43 -19.75
CA THR A 249 -10.20 -9.46 -18.38
C THR A 249 -11.37 -9.27 -17.41
N ALA A 250 -11.12 -9.34 -16.10
CA ALA A 250 -12.15 -9.17 -15.06
C ALA A 250 -11.66 -8.26 -13.93
N VAL A 251 -12.59 -7.56 -13.29
CA VAL A 251 -12.34 -6.77 -12.08
C VAL A 251 -12.04 -7.74 -10.92
N PRO A 252 -10.89 -7.61 -10.24
CA PRO A 252 -10.60 -8.45 -9.09
C PRO A 252 -11.61 -8.23 -7.95
N ALA A 253 -12.10 -9.32 -7.35
CA ALA A 253 -13.14 -9.28 -6.33
C ALA A 253 -12.78 -8.44 -5.09
N ALA A 254 -11.49 -8.31 -4.78
CA ALA A 254 -10.98 -7.47 -3.68
C ALA A 254 -11.15 -5.95 -3.94
N TYR A 255 -11.40 -5.54 -5.18
CA TYR A 255 -11.44 -4.13 -5.60
C TYR A 255 -12.69 -3.76 -6.42
N PRO A 256 -13.92 -3.99 -5.91
CA PRO A 256 -15.15 -3.91 -6.69
C PRO A 256 -15.57 -2.50 -7.13
N LYS A 257 -14.75 -1.46 -6.85
CA LYS A 257 -15.12 -0.04 -7.06
C LYS A 257 -13.98 0.84 -7.58
N ILE A 258 -12.86 0.27 -8.01
CA ILE A 258 -11.78 1.06 -8.61
C ILE A 258 -12.08 1.23 -10.10
N ARG A 259 -12.20 2.50 -10.52
CA ARG A 259 -12.26 2.89 -11.94
C ARG A 259 -10.84 3.16 -12.43
N PRO A 260 -10.16 2.23 -13.11
CA PRO A 260 -8.80 2.45 -13.58
C PRO A 260 -8.74 3.60 -14.58
N LEU A 261 -7.58 4.24 -14.68
CA LEU A 261 -7.33 5.21 -15.75
C LEU A 261 -7.14 4.44 -17.06
N ILE A 262 -7.83 4.83 -18.13
CA ILE A 262 -7.66 4.21 -19.44
C ILE A 262 -7.01 5.20 -20.37
N HIS A 263 -5.93 4.78 -21.03
CA HIS A 263 -5.25 5.63 -22.00
C HIS A 263 -6.22 6.05 -23.11
N GLY A 264 -6.37 7.37 -23.30
CA GLY A 264 -7.29 7.93 -24.30
C GLY A 264 -8.76 8.02 -23.88
N ALA A 265 -9.14 7.57 -22.68
CA ALA A 265 -10.50 7.70 -22.16
C ALA A 265 -10.67 8.96 -21.28
N GLY A 266 -11.88 9.54 -21.28
CA GLY A 266 -12.32 10.57 -20.33
C GLY A 266 -13.34 10.03 -19.32
N TYR A 267 -13.76 10.88 -18.38
CA TYR A 267 -14.97 10.67 -17.59
C TYR A 267 -16.22 10.71 -18.47
N PRO A 268 -17.35 10.14 -18.02
CA PRO A 268 -18.61 10.27 -18.73
C PRO A 268 -18.90 11.73 -19.09
N SER A 269 -19.35 11.95 -20.32
CA SER A 269 -19.65 13.24 -20.93
C SER A 269 -18.47 14.17 -21.21
N GLU A 270 -17.23 13.79 -20.91
CA GLU A 270 -16.05 14.58 -21.36
C GLU A 270 -15.76 14.44 -22.85
N LYS A 271 -16.14 13.31 -23.44
CA LYS A 271 -15.94 12.97 -24.87
C LYS A 271 -17.24 12.46 -25.49
N PRO A 272 -17.38 12.50 -26.83
CA PRO A 272 -18.66 12.23 -27.50
C PRO A 272 -19.20 10.80 -27.32
N TYR A 273 -18.33 9.79 -27.20
CA TYR A 273 -18.76 8.39 -27.17
C TYR A 273 -18.70 7.81 -25.77
N ASN A 274 -19.88 7.64 -25.14
CA ASN A 274 -20.01 7.18 -23.77
C ASN A 274 -20.35 5.69 -23.72
N LEU A 275 -19.65 4.94 -22.87
CA LEU A 275 -19.94 3.53 -22.65
C LEU A 275 -19.50 3.04 -21.27
N ARG A 276 -20.06 1.92 -20.85
CA ARG A 276 -19.63 1.17 -19.67
C ARG A 276 -18.63 0.11 -20.07
N LEU A 277 -17.52 0.01 -19.35
CA LEU A 277 -16.57 -1.09 -19.50
C LEU A 277 -16.84 -2.16 -18.44
N MET A 278 -16.96 -3.40 -18.87
CA MET A 278 -17.19 -4.55 -18.01
C MET A 278 -16.22 -5.68 -18.32
N GLY A 279 -15.96 -6.52 -17.34
CA GLY A 279 -15.15 -7.71 -17.54
C GLY A 279 -15.92 -8.87 -18.17
N MET A 280 -15.18 -9.90 -18.54
CA MET A 280 -15.67 -11.05 -19.29
C MET A 280 -16.70 -11.90 -18.53
N THR A 281 -16.76 -11.82 -17.20
CA THR A 281 -17.59 -12.74 -16.40
C THR A 281 -19.08 -12.40 -16.49
N GLY A 282 -19.41 -11.16 -16.88
CA GLY A 282 -20.79 -10.68 -16.92
C GLY A 282 -21.45 -10.51 -15.54
N ALA A 283 -20.73 -10.75 -14.44
CA ALA A 283 -21.25 -10.61 -13.10
C ALA A 283 -21.61 -9.14 -12.80
N PRO A 284 -22.63 -8.85 -11.97
CA PRO A 284 -23.02 -7.47 -11.64
C PRO A 284 -21.90 -6.61 -11.04
N GLY A 285 -20.91 -7.24 -10.39
CA GLY A 285 -19.73 -6.57 -9.82
C GLY A 285 -18.52 -6.50 -10.76
N ASP A 286 -18.57 -7.12 -11.94
CA ASP A 286 -17.46 -7.15 -12.90
C ASP A 286 -17.52 -5.95 -13.86
N VAL A 287 -17.45 -4.75 -13.27
CA VAL A 287 -17.63 -3.48 -13.97
C VAL A 287 -16.46 -2.55 -13.66
N PHE A 288 -15.68 -2.19 -14.68
CA PHE A 288 -14.57 -1.24 -14.55
C PHE A 288 -15.06 0.22 -14.45
N GLY A 289 -16.29 0.50 -14.87
CA GLY A 289 -16.95 1.80 -14.74
C GLY A 289 -17.40 2.40 -16.07
N ASP A 290 -17.86 3.65 -16.01
CA ASP A 290 -18.32 4.41 -17.18
C ASP A 290 -17.23 5.35 -17.68
N TYR A 291 -17.08 5.42 -19.00
CA TYR A 291 -16.01 6.14 -19.70
C TYR A 291 -16.55 6.86 -20.93
N SER A 292 -15.79 7.82 -21.40
CA SER A 292 -16.02 8.46 -22.69
C SER A 292 -14.77 8.38 -23.59
N PHE A 293 -14.95 8.35 -24.91
CA PHE A 293 -13.88 8.26 -25.92
C PHE A 293 -14.13 9.23 -27.08
N ASP A 294 -13.07 9.57 -27.82
CA ASP A 294 -13.13 10.48 -28.97
C ASP A 294 -13.75 9.83 -30.22
N ARG A 295 -13.71 8.49 -30.28
CA ARG A 295 -14.31 7.64 -31.32
C ARG A 295 -14.99 6.43 -30.69
N PRO A 296 -15.97 5.79 -31.37
CA PRO A 296 -16.51 4.50 -30.91
C PRO A 296 -15.40 3.49 -30.70
N LEU A 297 -15.55 2.61 -29.71
CA LEU A 297 -14.68 1.44 -29.60
C LEU A 297 -15.03 0.41 -30.67
N GLU A 298 -14.04 -0.38 -31.06
CA GLU A 298 -14.20 -1.49 -32.00
C GLU A 298 -13.90 -2.82 -31.31
N ILE A 299 -14.57 -3.89 -31.73
CA ILE A 299 -14.23 -5.26 -31.32
C ILE A 299 -12.80 -5.57 -31.81
N GLY A 300 -11.97 -6.15 -30.94
CA GLY A 300 -10.55 -6.36 -31.18
C GLY A 300 -9.66 -5.16 -30.83
N GLN A 301 -10.25 -4.00 -30.49
CA GLN A 301 -9.46 -2.85 -30.03
C GLN A 301 -8.82 -3.14 -28.67
N ARG A 302 -7.54 -2.80 -28.55
CA ARG A 302 -6.81 -2.91 -27.29
C ARG A 302 -6.94 -1.66 -26.44
N LEU A 303 -7.09 -1.85 -25.14
CA LEU A 303 -7.15 -0.78 -24.14
C LEU A 303 -6.02 -0.97 -23.13
N LEU A 304 -5.36 0.14 -22.80
CA LEU A 304 -4.33 0.19 -21.76
C LEU A 304 -4.92 0.80 -20.49
N LEU A 305 -5.17 -0.06 -19.50
CA LEU A 305 -5.55 0.33 -18.15
C LEU A 305 -4.27 0.65 -17.37
N ARG A 306 -4.17 1.88 -16.88
CA ARG A 306 -3.00 2.41 -16.18
C ARG A 306 -3.19 2.34 -14.68
N ASP A 307 -2.06 2.27 -13.98
CA ASP A 307 -1.97 2.29 -12.52
C ASP A 307 -2.79 1.19 -11.82
N VAL A 308 -2.61 -0.06 -12.25
CA VAL A 308 -3.39 -1.22 -11.80
C VAL A 308 -2.55 -2.23 -11.01
N ALA A 309 -1.50 -1.77 -10.32
CA ALA A 309 -0.73 -2.62 -9.41
C ALA A 309 -1.60 -3.34 -8.36
N PRO A 310 -2.68 -2.74 -7.80
CA PRO A 310 -3.56 -3.44 -6.87
C PRO A 310 -4.33 -4.58 -7.54
N PHE A 311 -4.65 -4.45 -8.84
CA PHE A 311 -5.32 -5.52 -9.58
C PHE A 311 -4.37 -6.69 -9.80
N ALA A 312 -3.12 -6.40 -10.13
CA ALA A 312 -2.07 -7.40 -10.26
C ALA A 312 -1.77 -8.09 -8.91
N ALA A 313 -1.79 -7.36 -7.80
CA ALA A 313 -1.59 -7.92 -6.46
C ALA A 313 -2.70 -8.91 -6.08
N ALA A 314 -3.96 -8.57 -6.41
CA ALA A 314 -5.12 -9.40 -6.11
C ALA A 314 -5.07 -10.79 -6.77
N GLN A 315 -4.40 -10.94 -7.93
CA GLN A 315 -4.32 -12.21 -8.67
C GLN A 315 -3.59 -13.33 -7.93
N SER A 316 -2.94 -13.02 -6.81
CA SER A 316 -2.24 -14.02 -5.99
C SER A 316 -3.19 -14.85 -5.11
N GLY A 317 -4.50 -14.55 -5.10
CA GLY A 317 -5.52 -15.29 -4.35
C GLY A 317 -6.07 -16.52 -5.07
N ARG A 318 -6.55 -17.52 -4.31
CA ARG A 318 -7.17 -18.74 -4.87
C ARG A 318 -8.39 -18.39 -5.73
N GLY A 319 -8.45 -18.92 -6.94
CA GLY A 319 -9.60 -18.81 -7.85
C GLY A 319 -9.64 -17.56 -8.74
N GLN A 320 -8.56 -16.79 -8.80
CA GLN A 320 -8.45 -15.64 -9.72
C GLN A 320 -7.76 -16.02 -11.03
N MET A 321 -8.03 -15.26 -12.10
CA MET A 321 -7.25 -15.38 -13.35
C MET A 321 -5.80 -14.98 -13.09
N HIS A 322 -4.87 -15.88 -13.40
CA HIS A 322 -3.43 -15.60 -13.38
C HIS A 322 -3.01 -15.07 -14.75
N LEU A 323 -2.84 -13.76 -14.84
CA LEU A 323 -2.39 -13.08 -16.05
C LEU A 323 -0.86 -13.01 -16.09
N PRO A 324 -0.25 -13.09 -17.29
CA PRO A 324 1.19 -12.96 -17.42
C PRO A 324 1.65 -11.51 -17.18
N PHE A 325 2.90 -11.37 -16.74
CA PHE A 325 3.61 -10.12 -16.61
C PHE A 325 4.65 -9.99 -17.73
N LEU A 326 4.70 -8.82 -18.36
CA LEU A 326 5.73 -8.42 -19.32
C LEU A 326 6.51 -7.26 -18.71
N LEU A 327 7.82 -7.43 -18.51
CA LEU A 327 8.68 -6.43 -17.88
C LEU A 327 9.35 -5.57 -18.94
N THR A 328 9.38 -4.25 -18.75
CA THR A 328 10.02 -3.35 -19.72
C THR A 328 11.55 -3.48 -19.76
N GLU A 329 12.21 -4.11 -18.77
CA GLU A 329 13.66 -4.38 -18.85
C GLU A 329 14.01 -5.37 -19.96
N GLU A 330 13.01 -6.14 -20.40
CA GLU A 330 13.11 -7.17 -21.43
C GLU A 330 12.73 -6.61 -22.82
N LEU A 331 12.47 -5.30 -22.90
CA LEU A 331 12.09 -4.56 -24.12
C LEU A 331 13.28 -3.83 -24.75
#